data_AF-A0A8J9Z0Y6-F1
#
_entry.id   AF-A0A8J9Z0Y6-F1
#
_cell.length_a   1.000
_cell.length_b   1.000
_cell.length_c   1.000
_cell.angle_alpha   90.00
_cell.angle_beta   90.00
_cell.angle_gamma   90.00
#
_symmetry.space_group_name_H-M   'P 1'
#
loop_
_entity.id
_entity.type
_entity.pdbx_description
1 polymer ?
#
loop_
_entity_poly.entity_id
_entity_poly.type
_entity_poly.pdbx_seq_one_letter_code
_entity_poly.pdbx_strand_id
1 'polypeptide(L)'
;MASRLIPTVPFQPSAYRRWGEVGSKVCKVLFPAGYQSDADCTWTIHGEGYPITLTFTDFALEDGGFFSGCPYDFVEIYAGRTKIGTYCGADMPPRLTTIEQVRIKFQSDSSVEEQGFRFEYMIDGPPTTTMKPETTTKPEGSGEGSGEDLSEDSFLI
;
A
#
# COMPACT_ATOMS: atom_id res chain seq x y z
N MET A 1 33.37 -42.06 10.64
CA MET A 1 33.06 -41.51 9.30
C MET A 1 32.10 -40.35 9.51
N ALA A 2 32.45 -39.12 9.12
CA ALA A 2 31.57 -37.97 9.30
C ALA A 2 30.65 -37.81 8.09
N SER A 3 29.36 -38.10 8.26
CA SER A 3 28.37 -37.89 7.20
C SER A 3 28.09 -36.40 7.06
N ARG A 4 28.38 -35.81 5.90
CA ARG A 4 28.05 -34.41 5.63
C ARG A 4 26.55 -34.30 5.38
N LEU A 5 25.82 -33.75 6.34
CA LEU A 5 24.45 -33.33 6.12
C LEU A 5 24.47 -32.15 5.14
N ILE A 6 23.90 -32.34 3.95
CA ILE A 6 23.61 -31.25 3.03
C ILE A 6 22.45 -30.47 3.66
N PRO A 7 22.60 -29.17 4.00
CA PRO A 7 21.47 -28.38 4.43
C PRO A 7 20.50 -28.27 3.26
N THR A 8 19.32 -28.87 3.40
CA THR A 8 18.22 -28.66 2.46
C THR A 8 17.78 -27.21 2.58
N VAL A 9 18.25 -26.36 1.68
CA VAL A 9 17.78 -24.98 1.58
C VAL A 9 16.27 -25.04 1.31
N PRO A 10 15.42 -24.51 2.21
CA PRO A 10 13.98 -24.53 1.96
C PRO A 10 13.69 -23.73 0.69
N PHE A 11 12.84 -24.29 -0.17
CA PHE A 11 12.36 -23.63 -1.38
C PHE A 11 11.53 -22.39 -0.96
N GLN A 12 12.18 -21.23 -0.95
CA GLN A 12 11.57 -19.94 -0.65
C GLN A 12 10.76 -19.50 -1.87
N PRO A 13 9.44 -19.25 -1.77
CA PRO A 13 8.66 -18.75 -2.89
C PRO A 13 9.16 -17.36 -3.29
N SER A 14 9.58 -17.21 -4.55
CA SER A 14 10.37 -16.09 -5.05
C SER A 14 9.54 -14.85 -5.42
N ALA A 15 8.54 -14.49 -4.60
CA ALA A 15 7.75 -13.27 -4.76
C ALA A 15 7.15 -12.81 -3.43
N TYR A 16 7.59 -11.66 -2.93
CA TYR A 16 6.94 -10.99 -1.81
C TYR A 16 5.76 -10.16 -2.32
N ARG A 17 4.53 -10.64 -2.04
CA ARG A 17 3.30 -9.87 -2.25
C ARG A 17 3.11 -8.91 -1.07
N ARG A 18 3.37 -7.62 -1.27
CA ARG A 18 3.03 -6.58 -0.29
C ARG A 18 1.65 -6.00 -0.62
N TRP A 19 0.67 -6.29 0.23
CA TRP A 19 -0.56 -5.51 0.27
C TRP A 19 -0.23 -4.10 0.75
N GLY A 20 -0.17 -3.15 -0.16
CA GLY A 20 0.10 -1.75 0.16
C GLY A 20 -1.18 -1.02 0.54
N GLU A 21 -1.54 -0.99 1.82
CA GLU A 21 -2.25 0.18 2.35
C GLU A 21 -1.25 1.33 2.42
N VAL A 22 -1.35 2.26 1.47
CA VAL A 22 -0.37 3.32 1.30
C VAL A 22 -0.81 4.56 2.05
N GLY A 23 -0.02 4.94 3.06
CA GLY A 23 -0.04 6.30 3.59
C GLY A 23 0.44 7.29 2.52
N SER A 24 -0.03 8.53 2.48
CA SER A 24 -0.70 9.30 3.54
C SER A 24 -1.65 10.36 2.96
N LYS A 25 -2.61 10.81 3.79
CA LYS A 25 -3.93 11.36 3.42
C LYS A 25 -4.85 10.22 2.96
N VAL A 26 -5.91 9.96 3.73
CA VAL A 26 -6.80 8.81 3.51
C VAL A 26 -7.66 9.08 2.28
N CYS A 27 -7.18 8.61 1.14
CA CYS A 27 -7.98 8.40 -0.05
C CYS A 27 -8.98 7.29 0.27
N LYS A 28 -10.18 7.69 0.70
CA LYS A 28 -11.25 6.76 1.08
C LYS A 28 -11.94 6.24 -0.18
N VAL A 29 -11.17 5.57 -1.04
CA VAL A 29 -11.68 4.70 -2.11
C VAL A 29 -12.32 3.51 -1.39
N LEU A 30 -13.61 3.67 -1.06
CA LEU A 30 -14.38 2.65 -0.37
C LEU A 30 -14.77 1.59 -1.40
N PHE A 31 -13.89 0.68 -1.78
CA PHE A 31 -14.38 -0.51 -2.50
C PHE A 31 -15.21 -1.36 -1.52
N PRO A 32 -16.51 -1.66 -1.79
CA PRO A 32 -17.26 -1.51 -3.04
C PRO A 32 -18.27 -0.34 -3.10
N ALA A 33 -18.31 0.55 -2.11
CA ALA A 33 -19.18 1.74 -2.04
C ALA A 33 -18.72 2.98 -2.84
N GLY A 34 -17.67 2.88 -3.65
CA GLY A 34 -17.17 3.94 -4.54
C GLY A 34 -16.04 4.81 -3.97
N TYR A 35 -15.50 5.70 -4.79
CA TYR A 35 -14.63 6.79 -4.32
C TYR A 35 -15.44 7.99 -3.82
N GLN A 36 -14.77 9.09 -3.51
CA GLN A 36 -15.39 10.36 -3.15
C GLN A 36 -15.09 11.39 -4.24
N SER A 37 -16.02 12.30 -4.51
CA SER A 37 -15.74 13.55 -5.22
C SER A 37 -14.55 14.32 -4.61
N ASP A 38 -13.91 15.15 -5.44
CA ASP A 38 -12.76 16.01 -5.12
C ASP A 38 -11.54 15.24 -4.55
N ALA A 39 -11.34 13.98 -4.95
CA ALA A 39 -10.19 13.20 -4.55
C ALA A 39 -8.92 13.69 -5.26
N ASP A 40 -7.82 13.80 -4.51
CA ASP A 40 -6.46 13.96 -5.07
C ASP A 40 -5.52 13.06 -4.28
N CYS A 41 -5.03 12.03 -4.97
CA CYS A 41 -4.48 10.82 -4.39
C CYS A 41 -3.24 10.41 -5.16
N THR A 42 -2.13 10.13 -4.47
CA THR A 42 -0.89 9.68 -5.11
C THR A 42 -0.24 8.54 -4.33
N TRP A 43 -0.10 7.39 -5.00
CA TRP A 43 0.65 6.24 -4.53
C TRP A 43 2.02 6.23 -5.20
N THR A 44 3.06 5.89 -4.44
CA THR A 44 4.44 5.82 -4.95
C THR A 44 5.09 4.54 -4.47
N ILE A 45 5.55 3.71 -5.41
CA ILE A 45 6.15 2.40 -5.18
C ILE A 45 7.62 2.46 -5.59
N HIS A 46 8.51 2.10 -4.67
CA HIS A 46 9.94 2.02 -4.89
C HIS A 46 10.36 0.55 -4.96
N GLY A 47 11.04 0.16 -6.04
CA GLY A 47 11.50 -1.22 -6.25
C GLY A 47 12.87 -1.50 -5.62
N GLU A 48 13.56 -0.48 -5.11
CA GLU A 48 14.92 -0.58 -4.54
C GLU A 48 15.95 -1.24 -5.49
N GLY A 49 15.75 -1.08 -6.80
CA GLY A 49 16.57 -1.69 -7.86
C GLY A 49 16.02 -3.02 -8.39
N TYR A 50 14.97 -3.57 -7.78
CA TYR A 50 14.27 -4.77 -8.23
C TYR A 50 13.06 -4.43 -9.13
N PRO A 51 12.64 -5.34 -10.03
CA PRO A 51 11.44 -5.15 -10.84
C PRO A 51 10.18 -5.01 -9.98
N ILE A 52 9.43 -3.93 -10.20
CA ILE A 52 8.04 -3.78 -9.76
C ILE A 52 7.14 -4.34 -10.86
N THR A 53 6.20 -5.20 -10.48
CA THR A 53 5.01 -5.53 -11.28
C THR A 53 3.80 -4.85 -10.65
N LEU A 54 3.04 -4.07 -11.42
CA LEU A 54 1.75 -3.47 -11.07
C LEU A 54 0.63 -4.14 -11.90
N THR A 55 -0.46 -4.51 -11.24
CA THR A 55 -1.65 -5.14 -11.87
C THR A 55 -2.91 -4.54 -11.26
N PHE A 56 -3.85 -4.06 -12.08
CA PHE A 56 -5.19 -3.70 -11.63
C PHE A 56 -6.06 -4.96 -11.57
N THR A 57 -6.95 -5.02 -10.58
CA THR A 57 -7.88 -6.13 -10.36
C THR A 57 -9.35 -5.71 -10.47
N ASP A 58 -9.64 -4.43 -10.25
CA ASP A 58 -10.94 -3.80 -10.47
C ASP A 58 -10.69 -2.37 -10.98
N PHE A 59 -11.52 -1.87 -11.89
CA PHE A 59 -11.42 -0.51 -12.42
C PHE A 59 -12.77 -0.03 -13.00
N ALA A 60 -13.36 0.99 -12.37
CA ALA A 60 -14.52 1.73 -12.85
C ALA A 60 -14.45 3.17 -12.32
N LEU A 61 -14.24 4.13 -13.22
CA LEU A 61 -14.30 5.58 -12.99
C LEU A 61 -15.36 6.19 -13.91
N GLU A 62 -15.73 7.46 -13.70
CA GLU A 62 -16.51 8.20 -14.70
C GLU A 62 -15.82 8.11 -16.08
N ASP A 63 -16.61 7.89 -17.13
CA ASP A 63 -16.11 7.83 -18.50
C ASP A 63 -15.95 9.24 -19.10
N GLY A 64 -14.96 9.42 -19.97
CA GLY A 64 -14.75 10.68 -20.68
C GLY A 64 -15.88 11.05 -21.67
N GLY A 65 -16.79 10.10 -21.98
CA GLY A 65 -17.93 10.30 -22.85
C GLY A 65 -17.48 10.65 -24.27
N PHE A 66 -17.80 11.87 -24.73
CA PHE A 66 -17.36 12.35 -26.05
C PHE A 66 -15.93 12.92 -26.05
N PHE A 67 -15.31 13.11 -24.88
CA PHE A 67 -14.03 13.77 -24.73
C PHE A 67 -12.90 12.76 -24.51
N SER A 68 -11.89 12.81 -25.38
CA SER A 68 -10.67 12.02 -25.23
C SER A 68 -9.81 12.49 -24.05
N GLY A 69 -9.22 11.54 -23.32
CA GLY A 69 -8.16 11.84 -22.34
C GLY A 69 -8.62 12.00 -20.89
N CYS A 70 -9.84 11.55 -20.56
CA CYS A 70 -10.37 11.48 -19.19
C CYS A 70 -10.42 12.84 -18.48
N PRO A 71 -11.31 13.75 -18.91
CA PRO A 71 -11.36 15.12 -18.39
C PRO A 71 -11.98 15.24 -16.99
N TYR A 72 -12.76 14.26 -16.56
CA TYR A 72 -13.44 14.21 -15.27
C TYR A 72 -12.56 13.44 -14.26
N ASP A 73 -12.84 12.15 -14.09
CA ASP A 73 -12.12 11.26 -13.20
C ASP A 73 -11.05 10.46 -13.93
N PHE A 74 -9.87 10.30 -13.32
CA PHE A 74 -8.78 9.57 -13.96
C PHE A 74 -7.73 8.99 -13.02
N VAL A 75 -7.13 7.88 -13.46
CA VAL A 75 -5.84 7.38 -12.97
C VAL A 75 -4.74 7.67 -13.99
N GLU A 76 -3.69 8.38 -13.58
CA GLU A 76 -2.43 8.47 -14.32
C GLU A 76 -1.38 7.52 -13.75
N ILE A 77 -0.67 6.81 -14.62
CA ILE A 77 0.42 5.91 -14.24
C ILE A 77 1.73 6.42 -14.83
N TYR A 78 2.79 6.44 -14.02
CA TYR A 78 4.14 6.83 -14.39
C TYR A 78 5.16 5.76 -13.98
N ALA A 79 6.13 5.49 -14.85
CA ALA A 79 7.33 4.72 -14.53
C ALA A 79 8.54 5.67 -14.62
N GLY A 80 9.14 5.99 -13.48
CA GLY A 80 10.15 7.03 -13.34
C GLY A 80 9.59 8.38 -13.81
N ARG A 81 10.14 8.90 -14.91
CA ARG A 81 9.68 10.15 -15.55
C ARG A 81 8.69 9.94 -16.70
N THR A 82 8.49 8.70 -17.14
CA THR A 82 7.68 8.36 -18.31
C THR A 82 6.22 8.17 -17.90
N LYS A 83 5.31 8.95 -18.50
CA LYS A 83 3.86 8.70 -18.38
C LYS A 83 3.51 7.45 -19.20
N ILE A 84 2.93 6.45 -18.54
CA ILE A 84 2.45 5.20 -19.15
C ILE A 84 1.06 5.41 -19.77
N GLY A 85 0.20 6.17 -19.09
CA GLY A 85 -1.13 6.52 -19.61
C GLY A 85 -1.97 7.30 -18.62
N THR A 86 -3.17 7.67 -19.08
CA THR A 86 -4.31 8.16 -18.29
C THR A 86 -5.48 7.25 -18.61
N TYR A 87 -6.22 6.82 -17.59
CA TYR A 87 -7.27 5.80 -17.68
C TYR A 87 -8.52 6.25 -16.91
N CYS A 88 -9.69 5.95 -17.45
CA CYS A 88 -11.02 6.28 -16.94
C CYS A 88 -12.06 5.30 -17.51
N GLY A 89 -13.34 5.46 -17.17
CA GLY A 89 -14.36 4.48 -17.53
C GLY A 89 -14.07 3.10 -16.94
N ALA A 90 -14.41 2.04 -17.67
CA ALA A 90 -14.20 0.64 -17.29
C ALA A 90 -12.97 -0.03 -17.98
N ASP A 91 -12.21 0.73 -18.78
CA ASP A 91 -11.05 0.20 -19.51
C ASP A 91 -9.84 0.05 -18.58
N MET A 92 -9.69 -1.16 -18.02
CA MET A 92 -8.68 -1.47 -17.02
C MET A 92 -7.24 -1.19 -17.51
N PRO A 93 -6.40 -0.47 -16.72
CA PRO A 93 -5.03 -0.19 -17.10
C PRO A 93 -4.19 -1.45 -17.35
N PRO A 94 -3.28 -1.45 -18.34
CA PRO A 94 -2.47 -2.62 -18.67
C PRO A 94 -1.48 -2.96 -17.55
N ARG A 95 -1.21 -4.26 -17.37
CA ARG A 95 -0.18 -4.76 -16.46
C ARG A 95 1.18 -4.14 -16.83
N LEU A 96 1.82 -3.49 -15.85
CA LEU A 96 3.12 -2.85 -16.00
C LEU A 96 4.18 -3.66 -15.24
N THR A 97 5.33 -3.91 -15.87
CA THR A 97 6.55 -4.35 -15.18
C THR A 97 7.69 -3.40 -15.51
N THR A 98 8.40 -2.90 -14.50
CA THR A 98 9.50 -1.94 -14.67
C THR A 98 10.48 -2.01 -13.49
N ILE A 99 11.74 -1.63 -13.69
CA ILE A 99 12.72 -1.43 -12.60
C ILE A 99 12.67 0.01 -12.03
N GLU A 100 11.96 0.91 -12.71
CA GLU A 100 11.78 2.30 -12.30
C GLU A 100 10.76 2.43 -11.16
N GLN A 101 10.89 3.49 -10.36
CA GLN A 101 9.85 3.90 -9.40
C GLN A 101 8.49 4.05 -10.09
N VAL A 102 7.42 3.46 -9.54
CA VAL A 102 6.07 3.59 -10.10
C VAL A 102 5.29 4.62 -9.29
N ARG A 103 4.69 5.61 -9.97
CA ARG A 103 3.77 6.59 -9.37
C ARG A 103 2.40 6.48 -10.02
N ILE A 104 1.38 6.33 -9.19
CA ILE A 104 -0.03 6.26 -9.58
C ILE A 104 -0.69 7.50 -8.98
N LYS A 105 -1.30 8.35 -9.81
CA LYS A 105 -2.13 9.47 -9.35
C LYS A 105 -3.58 9.17 -9.68
N PHE A 106 -4.49 9.31 -8.72
CA PHE A 106 -5.92 9.37 -8.97
C PHE A 106 -6.41 10.79 -8.67
N GLN A 107 -7.28 11.30 -9.53
CA GLN A 107 -8.01 12.53 -9.30
C GLN A 107 -9.46 12.33 -9.73
N SER A 108 -10.40 12.89 -8.96
CA SER A 108 -11.81 13.00 -9.35
C SER A 108 -12.29 14.46 -9.36
N ASP A 109 -13.38 14.71 -10.07
CA ASP A 109 -14.11 15.98 -10.03
C ASP A 109 -15.15 16.02 -8.89
N SER A 110 -16.00 17.04 -8.89
CA SER A 110 -16.99 17.33 -7.85
C SER A 110 -18.26 16.46 -7.91
N SER A 111 -18.33 15.46 -8.80
CA SER A 111 -19.52 14.65 -9.05
C SER A 111 -19.22 13.27 -9.67
N VAL A 112 -20.28 12.44 -9.81
CA VAL A 112 -20.30 11.18 -10.59
C VAL A 112 -19.30 10.12 -10.10
N GLU A 113 -19.42 9.72 -8.84
CA GLU A 113 -18.58 8.63 -8.31
C GLU A 113 -19.01 7.24 -8.77
N GLU A 114 -18.07 6.51 -9.38
CA GLU A 114 -18.17 5.08 -9.71
C GLU A 114 -17.51 4.18 -8.63
N GLN A 115 -17.48 2.86 -8.87
CA GLN A 115 -16.97 1.87 -7.91
C GLN A 115 -15.48 2.07 -7.52
N GLY A 116 -14.71 2.78 -8.34
CA GLY A 116 -13.28 3.02 -8.15
C GLY A 116 -12.42 1.88 -8.69
N PHE A 117 -11.22 1.74 -8.13
CA PHE A 117 -10.24 0.78 -8.61
C PHE A 117 -9.49 0.10 -7.48
N ARG A 118 -8.95 -1.08 -7.79
CA ARG A 118 -8.03 -1.82 -6.93
C ARG A 118 -6.82 -2.25 -7.75
N PHE A 119 -5.64 -2.13 -7.14
CA PHE A 119 -4.40 -2.61 -7.73
C PHE A 119 -3.58 -3.42 -6.72
N GLU A 120 -2.83 -4.38 -7.24
CA GLU A 120 -1.81 -5.14 -6.53
C GLU A 120 -0.43 -4.82 -7.12
N TYR A 121 0.61 -4.88 -6.29
CA TYR A 121 1.99 -4.85 -6.78
C TYR A 121 2.86 -5.91 -6.13
N MET A 122 3.88 -6.33 -6.86
CA MET A 122 4.94 -7.23 -6.40
C MET A 122 6.29 -6.59 -6.70
N ILE A 123 7.27 -6.87 -5.84
CA ILE A 123 8.67 -6.48 -6.05
C ILE A 123 9.48 -7.77 -6.13
N ASP A 124 10.07 -8.03 -7.29
CA ASP A 124 10.81 -9.26 -7.60
C ASP A 124 12.24 -9.19 -7.04
N GLY A 125 12.34 -9.00 -5.72
CA GLY A 125 13.58 -8.94 -4.95
C GLY A 125 13.85 -10.20 -4.12
N PRO A 126 15.02 -10.30 -3.47
CA PRO A 126 15.32 -11.39 -2.54
C PRO A 126 14.35 -11.35 -1.34
N PRO A 127 13.99 -12.51 -0.75
CA PRO A 127 13.12 -12.55 0.42
C PRO A 127 13.77 -11.81 1.60
N THR A 128 13.16 -10.70 2.02
CA THR A 128 13.61 -9.93 3.17
C THR A 128 13.26 -10.65 4.47
N THR A 129 14.27 -11.04 5.24
CA THR A 129 14.08 -11.75 6.54
C THR A 129 13.71 -10.77 7.68
N THR A 130 12.73 -9.89 7.44
CA THR A 130 12.23 -8.89 8.38
C THR A 130 10.83 -8.47 7.89
N MET A 131 9.71 -8.60 8.62
CA MET A 131 9.50 -8.73 10.07
C MET A 131 8.55 -9.89 10.42
N LYS A 132 8.88 -10.65 11.46
CA LYS A 132 7.87 -11.32 12.28
C LYS A 132 7.08 -10.22 13.01
N PRO A 133 5.74 -10.32 13.21
CA PRO A 133 5.06 -9.43 14.14
C PRO A 133 5.65 -9.66 15.54
N GLU A 134 6.38 -8.66 16.06
CA GLU A 134 6.77 -8.65 17.47
C GLU A 134 5.53 -8.37 18.31
N THR A 135 4.87 -9.45 18.71
CA THR A 135 4.03 -9.43 19.91
C THR A 135 4.95 -9.14 21.08
N THR A 136 5.06 -7.87 21.47
CA THR A 136 5.78 -7.45 22.68
C THR A 136 5.04 -7.98 23.91
N THR A 137 5.34 -9.22 24.27
CA THR A 137 4.93 -9.78 25.55
C THR A 137 5.64 -8.98 26.64
N LYS A 138 4.87 -8.21 27.40
CA LYS A 138 5.30 -7.53 28.62
C LYS A 138 6.05 -8.55 29.51
N PRO A 139 7.27 -8.26 29.99
CA PRO A 139 7.96 -9.17 30.90
C PRO A 139 7.21 -9.26 32.23
N GLU A 140 7.10 -10.48 32.75
CA GLU A 140 6.49 -10.80 34.03
C GLU A 140 7.59 -11.17 35.05
N GLY A 141 7.46 -10.62 36.27
CA GLY A 141 8.39 -10.77 37.40
C GLY A 141 8.23 -9.60 38.39
N SER A 142 7.51 -9.78 39.50
CA SER A 142 8.07 -10.11 40.84
C SER A 142 9.04 -9.02 41.36
N GLY A 143 8.69 -8.07 42.24
CA GLY A 143 8.37 -8.25 43.69
C GLY A 143 9.64 -7.95 44.54
N GLU A 144 9.67 -7.26 45.68
CA GLU A 144 8.70 -6.62 46.62
C GLU A 144 9.41 -5.36 47.25
N GLY A 145 8.91 -4.53 48.18
CA GLY A 145 7.69 -4.41 49.01
C GLY A 145 7.89 -3.36 50.15
N SER A 146 6.83 -2.94 50.87
CA SER A 146 6.78 -1.94 51.99
C SER A 146 7.21 -0.48 51.68
N GLY A 147 6.60 0.60 52.21
CA GLY A 147 5.40 0.79 53.07
C GLY A 147 5.30 2.26 53.55
N GLU A 148 4.15 2.67 54.12
CA GLU A 148 3.95 3.88 54.98
C GLU A 148 4.10 5.28 54.31
N ASP A 149 3.38 6.37 54.61
CA ASP A 149 2.06 6.65 55.25
C ASP A 149 1.60 8.10 54.83
N LEU A 150 0.33 8.47 55.08
CA LEU A 150 -0.40 9.78 55.00
C LEU A 150 0.36 11.09 54.63
N SER A 151 -0.22 12.13 53.99
CA SER A 151 -1.56 12.73 54.22
C SER A 151 -2.08 13.62 53.06
N GLU A 152 -3.30 14.14 53.22
CA GLU A 152 -3.96 15.18 52.39
C GLU A 152 -3.20 16.52 52.42
N ASP A 153 -3.25 17.33 51.34
CA ASP A 153 -4.14 18.52 51.25
C ASP A 153 -4.08 19.20 49.85
N SER A 154 -5.00 20.14 49.63
CA SER A 154 -5.15 21.07 48.50
C SER A 154 -4.01 22.09 48.40
N PHE A 155 -3.72 22.61 47.20
CA PHE A 155 -3.94 24.04 46.90
C PHE A 155 -3.75 24.39 45.41
N LEU A 156 -4.46 25.44 44.96
CA LEU A 156 -4.28 26.08 43.67
C LEU A 156 -2.96 26.87 43.60
N ILE A 157 -2.36 26.95 42.40
CA ILE A 157 -2.17 28.22 41.68
C ILE A 157 -2.51 27.98 40.20
#